data_AF-A0A950H3I2-F1
#
_entry.id   AF-A0A950H3I2-F1
#
_cell.length_a   1.000
_cell.length_b   1.000
_cell.length_c   1.000
_cell.angle_alpha   90.00
_cell.angle_beta   90.00
_cell.angle_gamma   90.00
#
_symmetry.space_group_name_H-M   'P 1'
#
loop_
_entity.id
_entity.type
_entity.pdbx_description
1 polymer ?
#
loop_
_entity_poly.entity_id
_entity_poly.type
_entity_poly.pdbx_seq_one_letter_code
_entity_poly.pdbx_strand_id
1 'polypeptide(L)'
;MTVYLSRRPEFFVGLIVLATMALIGFINPAFWSLDNLFSLARSNVVIGIMALGVTMVMISGGIDVSFPAFGVAAMYLTVRWMVATNYSGVVAPFVAATLIGLALGAFNAFCIRAFQMIPLIVTLGTASVVRGLLLGVV
;
A
#
# COMPACT_ATOMS: atom_id res chain seq x y z
N MET A 1 -2.45 -24.25 26.21
CA MET A 1 -1.84 -23.27 25.27
C MET A 1 -2.09 -23.67 23.81
N THR A 2 -1.79 -24.92 23.41
CA THR A 2 -1.97 -25.44 22.04
C THR A 2 -3.41 -25.42 21.54
N VAL A 3 -4.39 -25.79 22.38
CA VAL A 3 -5.83 -25.81 22.03
C VAL A 3 -6.41 -24.39 21.81
N TYR A 4 -5.79 -23.36 22.40
CA TYR A 4 -6.27 -21.98 22.30
C TYR A 4 -5.88 -21.31 20.97
N LEU A 5 -4.72 -21.70 20.41
CA LEU A 5 -4.26 -21.25 19.09
C LEU A 5 -5.08 -21.88 17.97
N SER A 6 -5.50 -23.14 18.11
CA SER A 6 -6.30 -23.86 17.11
C SER A 6 -7.76 -23.37 16.96
N ARG A 7 -8.21 -22.40 17.78
CA ARG A 7 -9.53 -21.75 17.63
C ARG A 7 -9.47 -20.43 16.87
N ARG A 8 -8.26 -19.96 16.57
CA ARG A 8 -8.02 -18.68 15.91
C ARG A 8 -7.91 -18.88 14.40
N PRO A 9 -8.69 -18.15 13.57
CA PRO A 9 -8.61 -18.28 12.11
C PRO A 9 -7.20 -17.99 11.59
N GLU A 10 -6.44 -17.12 12.27
CA GLU A 10 -5.06 -16.77 11.93
C GLU A 10 -4.12 -17.98 11.95
N PHE A 11 -4.37 -18.95 12.84
CA PHE A 11 -3.60 -20.19 12.90
C PHE A 11 -3.83 -21.05 11.66
N PHE A 12 -5.09 -21.20 11.23
CA PHE A 12 -5.42 -21.94 10.02
C PHE A 12 -4.90 -21.24 8.76
N VAL A 13 -5.01 -19.91 8.68
CA VAL A 13 -4.44 -19.14 7.57
C VAL A 13 -2.93 -19.35 7.50
N GLY A 14 -2.22 -19.27 8.62
CA GLY A 14 -0.77 -19.53 8.67
C GLY A 14 -0.42 -20.96 8.23
N LEU A 15 -1.19 -21.95 8.67
CA LEU A 15 -1.00 -23.35 8.27
C LEU A 15 -1.21 -23.54 6.76
N ILE A 16 -2.27 -22.96 6.21
CA ILE A 16 -2.57 -23.03 4.77
C ILE A 16 -1.44 -22.39 3.97
N VAL A 17 -0.96 -21.20 4.36
CA VAL A 17 0.16 -20.52 3.69
C VAL A 17 1.40 -21.40 3.68
N LEU A 18 1.80 -21.98 4.81
CA LEU A 18 2.97 -22.86 4.89
C LEU A 18 2.80 -24.12 4.02
N ALA A 19 1.61 -24.73 4.05
CA ALA A 19 1.31 -25.90 3.22
C ALA A 19 1.38 -25.58 1.71
N THR A 20 0.84 -24.43 1.30
CA THR A 20 0.91 -23.96 -0.09
C THR A 20 2.35 -23.66 -0.51
N MET A 21 3.15 -23.02 0.35
CA MET A 21 4.57 -22.78 0.08
C MET A 21 5.35 -24.08 -0.13
N ALA A 22 5.11 -25.09 0.71
CA ALA A 22 5.75 -26.40 0.59
C ALA A 22 5.33 -27.13 -0.70
N LEU A 23 4.03 -27.11 -1.03
CA LEU A 23 3.49 -27.75 -2.22
C LEU A 23 4.03 -27.10 -3.52
N ILE A 24 3.99 -25.77 -3.61
CA ILE A 24 4.55 -25.04 -4.76
C ILE A 24 6.05 -25.32 -4.88
N GLY A 25 6.77 -25.29 -3.76
CA GLY A 25 8.20 -25.56 -3.73
C GLY A 25 8.60 -26.98 -4.12
N PHE A 26 7.74 -27.96 -3.86
CA PHE A 26 7.94 -29.34 -4.29
C PHE A 26 7.70 -29.51 -5.80
N ILE A 27 6.68 -28.84 -6.35
CA ILE A 27 6.36 -28.87 -7.78
C ILE A 27 7.39 -28.08 -8.60
N ASN A 28 7.85 -26.94 -8.09
CA ASN A 28 8.80 -26.06 -8.74
C ASN A 28 9.95 -25.67 -7.79
N PRO A 29 11.12 -26.34 -7.88
CA PRO A 29 12.27 -26.03 -7.05
C PRO A 29 12.77 -24.58 -7.18
N ALA A 30 12.51 -23.90 -8.31
CA ALA A 30 12.86 -22.49 -8.49
C ALA A 30 12.12 -21.55 -7.53
N PHE A 31 11.00 -21.99 -6.94
CA PHE A 31 10.29 -21.24 -5.91
C PHE A 31 11.17 -20.93 -4.69
N TRP A 32 12.04 -21.86 -4.28
CA TRP A 32 12.97 -21.68 -3.16
C TRP A 32 14.29 -21.02 -3.55
N SER A 33 14.46 -20.65 -4.83
CA SER A 33 15.67 -19.96 -5.27
C SER A 33 15.84 -18.63 -4.54
N LEU A 34 17.10 -18.26 -4.27
CA LEU A 34 17.42 -16.98 -3.64
C LEU A 34 16.87 -15.81 -4.46
N ASP A 35 16.92 -15.89 -5.80
CA ASP A 35 16.38 -14.87 -6.68
C ASP A 35 14.88 -14.67 -6.48
N ASN A 36 14.11 -15.76 -6.38
CA ASN A 36 12.67 -15.68 -6.12
C ASN A 36 12.39 -15.11 -4.72
N LEU A 37 13.11 -15.56 -3.69
CA LEU A 37 12.95 -15.05 -2.33
C LEU A 37 13.27 -13.54 -2.24
N PHE A 38 14.36 -13.09 -2.88
CA PHE A 38 14.70 -11.66 -2.94
C PHE A 38 13.69 -10.86 -3.75
N SER A 39 13.17 -11.41 -4.85
CA SER A 39 12.12 -10.78 -5.65
C SER A 39 10.84 -10.60 -4.84
N LEU A 40 10.41 -11.64 -4.11
CA LEU A 40 9.26 -11.60 -3.20
C LEU A 40 9.50 -10.59 -2.06
N ALA A 41 10.67 -10.59 -1.44
CA ALA A 41 10.99 -9.61 -0.40
C ALA A 41 10.90 -8.19 -0.96
N ARG A 42 11.51 -7.93 -2.13
CA ARG A 42 11.52 -6.62 -2.78
C ARG A 42 10.12 -6.12 -3.14
N SER A 43 9.23 -6.99 -3.66
CA SER A 43 7.86 -6.59 -3.99
C SER A 43 7.03 -6.28 -2.73
N ASN A 44 7.32 -6.95 -1.61
CA ASN A 44 6.66 -6.69 -0.34
C ASN A 44 7.18 -5.45 0.40
N VAL A 45 8.38 -4.93 0.10
CA VAL A 45 8.90 -3.70 0.72
C VAL A 45 7.93 -2.53 0.56
N VAL A 46 7.33 -2.39 -0.63
CA VAL A 46 6.39 -1.28 -0.90
C VAL A 46 5.16 -1.36 0.01
N ILE A 47 4.55 -2.55 0.12
CA ILE A 47 3.41 -2.79 1.01
C ILE A 47 3.83 -2.62 2.47
N GLY A 48 5.01 -3.09 2.86
CA GLY A 48 5.55 -2.95 4.22
C GLY A 48 5.71 -1.49 4.64
N ILE A 49 6.30 -0.64 3.79
CA ILE A 49 6.45 0.80 4.06
C ILE A 49 5.08 1.46 4.21
N MET A 50 4.12 1.14 3.32
CA MET A 50 2.76 1.66 3.43
C MET A 50 2.06 1.21 4.72
N ALA A 51 2.26 -0.05 5.12
CA ALA A 51 1.69 -0.60 6.36
C ALA A 51 2.23 0.13 7.60
N LEU A 52 3.52 0.49 7.62
CA LEU A 52 4.09 1.30 8.70
C LEU A 52 3.43 2.68 8.78
N GLY A 53 3.19 3.31 7.62
CA GLY A 53 2.47 4.60 7.54
C GLY A 53 1.04 4.53 8.07
N VAL A 54 0.25 3.56 7.60
CA VAL A 54 -1.16 3.41 8.03
C VAL A 54 -1.28 2.98 9.50
N THR A 55 -0.27 2.29 10.04
CA THR A 55 -0.23 1.93 11.46
C THR A 55 -0.28 3.17 12.37
N MET A 56 0.41 4.25 12.00
CA MET A 56 0.32 5.52 12.74
C MET A 56 -1.10 6.10 12.74
N VAL A 57 -1.83 5.96 11.62
CA VAL A 57 -3.22 6.38 11.51
C VAL A 57 -4.13 5.53 12.39
N MET A 58 -3.94 4.21 12.38
CA MET A 58 -4.71 3.29 13.24
C MET A 58 -4.47 3.54 14.73
N ILE A 59 -3.23 3.83 15.13
CA ILE A 59 -2.90 4.19 16.52
C ILE A 59 -3.62 5.46 16.95
N SER A 60 -3.80 6.45 16.05
CA SER A 60 -4.60 7.65 16.34
C SER A 60 -6.12 7.42 16.43
N GLY A 61 -6.59 6.17 16.28
CA GLY A 61 -8.01 5.82 16.29
C GLY A 61 -8.71 6.06 14.94
N GLY A 62 -7.95 6.33 13.88
CA GLY A 62 -8.45 6.54 12.53
C GLY A 62 -8.45 5.25 11.70
N ILE A 63 -9.15 5.29 10.56
CA ILE A 63 -9.05 4.27 9.52
C ILE A 63 -8.70 4.99 8.22
N ASP A 64 -7.65 4.52 7.54
CA ASP A 64 -7.27 5.01 6.22
C ASP A 64 -7.19 3.87 5.21
N VAL A 65 -8.10 3.92 4.24
CA VAL A 65 -8.17 2.99 3.10
C VAL A 65 -7.60 3.63 1.82
N SER A 66 -7.29 4.93 1.86
CA SER A 66 -6.87 5.72 0.70
C SER A 66 -5.39 5.61 0.36
N PHE A 67 -4.55 5.20 1.33
CA PHE A 67 -3.10 5.13 1.14
C PHE A 67 -2.61 4.37 -0.12
N PRO A 68 -3.22 3.26 -0.59
CA PRO A 68 -2.77 2.61 -1.83
C PRO A 68 -3.08 3.46 -3.06
N ALA A 69 -4.26 4.10 -3.09
CA ALA A 69 -4.66 4.98 -4.19
C ALA A 69 -3.74 6.21 -4.25
N PHE A 70 -3.39 6.76 -3.08
CA PHE A 70 -2.48 7.91 -2.99
C PHE A 70 -1.05 7.54 -3.39
N GLY A 71 -0.56 6.37 -2.97
CA GLY A 71 0.74 5.85 -3.39
C GLY A 71 0.83 5.67 -4.90
N VAL A 72 -0.18 5.07 -5.52
CA VAL A 72 -0.25 4.92 -6.99
C VAL A 72 -0.33 6.29 -7.67
N ALA A 73 -1.11 7.23 -7.15
CA ALA A 73 -1.20 8.59 -7.70
C ALA A 73 0.14 9.33 -7.65
N ALA A 74 0.80 9.30 -6.49
CA ALA A 74 2.10 9.93 -6.29
C ALA A 74 3.16 9.34 -7.21
N MET A 75 3.23 8.01 -7.33
CA MET A 75 4.13 7.33 -8.26
C MET A 75 3.84 7.74 -9.71
N TYR A 76 2.58 7.61 -10.13
CA TYR A 76 2.20 7.79 -11.54
C TYR A 76 2.39 9.23 -12.01
N LEU A 77 1.88 10.22 -11.27
CA LEU A 77 1.99 11.63 -11.62
C LEU A 77 3.46 12.08 -11.67
N THR A 78 4.27 11.61 -10.71
CA THR A 78 5.71 11.89 -10.68
C THR A 78 6.42 11.31 -11.89
N VAL A 79 6.19 10.03 -12.22
CA VAL A 79 6.83 9.38 -13.38
C VAL A 79 6.38 10.02 -14.68
N ARG A 80 5.09 10.37 -14.84
CA ARG A 80 4.59 11.08 -16.03
C ARG A 80 5.28 12.43 -16.22
N TRP A 81 5.45 13.20 -15.14
CA TRP A 81 6.19 14.45 -15.17
C TRP A 81 7.65 14.25 -15.57
N MET A 82 8.33 13.23 -15.01
CA MET A 82 9.72 12.90 -15.39
C MET A 82 9.85 12.58 -16.87
N VAL A 83 8.94 11.75 -17.40
CA VAL A 83 8.93 11.39 -18.83
C VAL A 83 8.66 12.61 -19.71
N ALA A 84 7.69 13.45 -19.35
CA ALA A 84 7.35 14.66 -20.11
C ALA A 84 8.48 15.68 -20.16
N THR A 85 9.33 15.71 -19.13
CA THR A 85 10.47 16.65 -19.01
C THR A 85 11.82 16.02 -19.38
N ASN A 86 11.85 14.74 -19.78
CA ASN A 86 13.08 13.94 -19.92
C ASN A 86 14.02 14.02 -18.70
N TYR A 87 13.45 14.14 -17.50
CA TYR A 87 14.21 14.27 -16.28
C TYR A 87 14.66 12.90 -15.77
N SER A 88 15.97 12.73 -15.55
CA SER A 88 16.60 11.47 -15.11
C SER A 88 17.24 11.53 -13.72
N GLY A 89 17.08 12.65 -13.00
CA GLY A 89 17.64 12.80 -11.66
C GLY A 89 16.86 12.04 -10.59
N VAL A 90 17.48 11.87 -9.42
CA VAL A 90 16.94 11.01 -8.35
C VAL A 90 16.16 11.79 -7.30
N VAL A 91 16.59 12.99 -6.92
CA VAL A 91 16.03 13.70 -5.75
C VAL A 91 14.63 14.28 -6.02
N ALA A 92 14.45 14.96 -7.16
CA ALA A 92 13.18 15.61 -7.49
C ALA A 92 11.94 14.70 -7.44
N PRO A 93 11.96 13.43 -7.94
CA PRO A 93 10.79 12.57 -7.86
C PRO A 93 10.45 12.14 -6.44
N PHE A 94 11.43 11.98 -5.54
CA PHE A 94 11.13 11.74 -4.13
C PHE A 94 10.37 12.92 -3.53
N VAL A 95 10.86 14.15 -3.77
CA VAL A 95 10.20 15.36 -3.29
C VAL A 95 8.79 15.49 -3.88
N ALA A 96 8.63 15.31 -5.20
CA ALA A 96 7.34 15.39 -5.86
C ALA A 96 6.34 14.36 -5.32
N ALA A 97 6.75 13.09 -5.19
CA ALA A 97 5.89 12.03 -4.67
C ALA A 97 5.48 12.30 -3.21
N THR A 98 6.42 12.77 -2.37
CA THR A 98 6.12 13.16 -0.98
C THR A 98 5.12 14.31 -0.93
N LEU A 99 5.30 15.35 -1.76
CA LEU A 99 4.37 16.49 -1.80
C LEU A 99 2.98 16.09 -2.27
N ILE A 100 2.85 15.21 -3.26
CA ILE A 100 1.56 14.69 -3.71
C ILE A 100 0.88 13.90 -2.60
N GLY A 101 1.61 12.98 -1.95
CA GLY A 101 1.07 12.20 -0.83
C GLY A 101 0.63 13.09 0.34
N LEU A 102 1.43 14.11 0.68
CA LEU A 102 1.11 15.07 1.73
C LEU A 102 -0.12 15.90 1.38
N ALA A 103 -0.26 16.37 0.13
CA ALA A 103 -1.42 17.12 -0.32
C ALA A 103 -2.71 16.28 -0.24
N LEU A 104 -2.67 15.03 -0.70
CA LEU A 104 -3.81 14.11 -0.64
C LEU A 104 -4.16 13.74 0.81
N GLY A 105 -3.17 13.50 1.67
CA GLY A 105 -3.37 13.25 3.09
C GLY A 105 -3.94 14.46 3.83
N ALA A 106 -3.45 15.66 3.53
CA ALA A 106 -3.95 16.92 4.08
C ALA A 106 -5.40 17.17 3.62
N PHE A 107 -5.75 16.81 2.39
CA PHE A 107 -7.12 16.88 1.90
C PHE A 107 -8.06 15.97 2.70
N ASN A 108 -7.67 14.71 2.97
CA ASN A 108 -8.44 13.84 3.86
C ASN A 108 -8.60 14.44 5.26
N ALA A 109 -7.52 14.92 5.86
CA ALA A 109 -7.55 15.54 7.18
C ALA A 109 -8.46 16.77 7.22
N PHE A 110 -8.42 17.61 6.17
CA PHE A 110 -9.31 18.74 6.00
C PHE A 110 -10.77 18.30 5.92
N CYS A 111 -11.11 17.31 5.08
CA CYS A 111 -12.48 16.83 4.94
C CYS A 111 -13.03 16.25 6.26
N ILE A 112 -12.22 15.46 6.97
CA ILE A 112 -12.60 14.89 8.28
C ILE A 112 -12.85 16.00 9.28
N ARG A 113 -11.94 16.98 9.38
CA ARG A 113 -12.06 18.09 10.34
C ARG A 113 -13.18 19.06 10.00
N ALA A 114 -13.33 19.44 8.74
CA ALA A 114 -14.29 20.45 8.30
C ALA A 114 -15.73 19.93 8.33
N PHE A 115 -15.95 18.69 7.87
CA PHE A 115 -17.29 18.12 7.75
C PHE A 115 -17.67 17.17 8.88
N GLN A 116 -16.77 16.93 9.85
CA GLN A 116 -16.99 16.02 10.99
C GLN A 116 -17.46 14.61 10.55
N MET A 117 -16.98 14.16 9.39
CA MET A 117 -17.33 12.87 8.81
C MET A 117 -16.51 11.72 9.42
N ILE A 118 -17.06 10.51 9.39
CA ILE A 118 -16.34 9.30 9.77
C ILE A 118 -15.13 9.10 8.82
N PRO A 119 -13.90 8.92 9.32
CA PRO A 119 -12.68 8.82 8.50
C PRO A 119 -12.75 7.77 7.38
N LEU A 120 -13.42 6.65 7.63
CA LEU A 120 -13.61 5.58 6.65
C LEU A 120 -14.38 6.06 5.40
N ILE A 121 -15.43 6.88 5.58
CA ILE A 121 -16.25 7.39 4.46
C ILE A 121 -15.41 8.32 3.60
N VAL A 122 -14.65 9.23 4.24
CA VAL A 122 -13.77 10.17 3.54
C VAL A 122 -12.69 9.41 2.77
N THR A 123 -11.98 8.49 3.42
CA THR A 123 -10.85 7.78 2.80
C THR A 123 -11.28 6.83 1.69
N LEU A 124 -12.43 6.16 1.80
CA LEU A 124 -13.00 5.39 0.69
C LEU A 124 -13.43 6.28 -0.48
N GLY A 125 -14.08 7.42 -0.18
CA GLY A 125 -14.51 8.39 -1.17
C GLY A 125 -13.33 8.98 -1.94
N THR A 126 -12.31 9.47 -1.24
CA THR A 126 -11.13 10.06 -1.87
C THR A 126 -10.27 9.03 -2.59
N ALA A 127 -10.17 7.79 -2.08
CA ALA A 127 -9.55 6.69 -2.82
C ALA A 127 -10.23 6.46 -4.17
N SER A 128 -11.57 6.50 -4.18
CA SER A 128 -12.38 6.29 -5.39
C SER A 128 -12.22 7.45 -6.38
N VAL A 129 -12.25 8.69 -5.90
CA VAL A 129 -12.00 9.89 -6.72
C VAL A 129 -10.61 9.84 -7.33
N VAL A 130 -9.57 9.57 -6.53
CA VAL A 130 -8.19 9.49 -7.03
C VAL A 130 -8.04 8.37 -8.05
N ARG A 131 -8.58 7.17 -7.79
CA ARG A 131 -8.57 6.09 -8.79
C ARG A 131 -9.31 6.47 -10.07
N GLY A 132 -10.48 7.10 -9.96
CA GLY A 132 -11.26 7.56 -11.11
C GLY A 132 -10.49 8.57 -11.95
N LEU A 133 -9.84 9.55 -11.31
CA LEU A 133 -8.98 10.54 -11.99
C LEU A 133 -7.80 9.86 -12.70
N LEU A 134 -7.15 8.91 -12.03
CA LEU A 134 -6.04 8.15 -12.62
C LEU A 134 -6.46 7.23 -13.76
N LEU A 135 -7.72 6.82 -13.86
CA LEU A 135 -8.21 6.01 -14.97
C LEU A 135 -8.83 6.84 -16.10
N GLY A 136 -9.32 8.04 -15.78
CA GLY A 136 -10.03 8.89 -16.74
C GLY A 136 -9.19 10.00 -17.37
N VAL A 137 -8.16 10.50 -16.68
CA VAL A 137 -7.24 11.54 -17.19
C VAL A 137 -6.02 10.92 -17.88
N VAL A 138 -5.86 9.61 -17.75
CA VAL A 138 -4.71 8.82 -18.21
C VAL A 138 -5.12 7.93 -19.37
#